data_AF-A0A3M8DWW3-F1
#
_entry.id   AF-A0A3M8DWW3-F1
#
_cell.length_a   1.000
_cell.length_b   1.000
_cell.length_c   1.000
_cell.angle_alpha   90.00
_cell.angle_beta   90.00
_cell.angle_gamma   90.00
#
_symmetry.space_group_name_H-M   'P 1'
#
loop_
_entity.id
_entity.type
_entity.pdbx_description
1 polymer ?
#
loop_
_entity_poly.entity_id
_entity_poly.type
_entity_poly.pdbx_seq_one_letter_code
_entity_poly.pdbx_strand_id
1 'polypeptide(L)'
;MCSIGDRIRALRQERDISMNELEDQIGASRGSVNKWEKGSVPGGNSLVALSTFFGVSTDWILKGQEDLTLAVGTDPASFLVRERESTTHPAVYSAESAALAASLASKASALPPKKVELLHGIADELLKLHLLETQSKPARGKKKEKA
;
A
#
# COMPACT_ATOMS: atom_id res chain seq x y z
N MET A 1 -12.66 6.19 -16.85
CA MET A 1 -12.39 4.88 -16.23
C MET A 1 -12.26 5.12 -14.74
N CYS A 2 -13.36 5.05 -13.99
CA CYS A 2 -13.34 5.39 -12.56
C CYS A 2 -14.22 4.44 -11.72
N SER A 3 -14.57 3.26 -12.23
CA SER A 3 -15.43 2.34 -11.49
C SER A 3 -14.63 1.55 -10.44
N ILE A 4 -15.33 0.96 -9.46
CA ILE A 4 -14.73 0.04 -8.49
C ILE A 4 -14.14 -1.18 -9.21
N GLY A 5 -14.84 -1.69 -10.23
CA GLY A 5 -14.38 -2.82 -11.05
C GLY A 5 -13.07 -2.53 -11.78
N ASP A 6 -12.91 -1.31 -12.32
CA ASP A 6 -11.67 -0.90 -12.98
C ASP A 6 -10.48 -0.91 -12.00
N ARG A 7 -10.69 -0.45 -10.76
CA ARG A 7 -9.65 -0.44 -9.71
C ARG A 7 -9.27 -1.84 -9.25
N ILE A 8 -10.25 -2.71 -9.04
CA ILE A 8 -9.99 -4.12 -8.71
C ILE A 8 -9.21 -4.79 -9.84
N ARG A 9 -9.59 -4.55 -11.10
CA ARG A 9 -8.86 -5.05 -12.26
C ARG A 9 -7.42 -4.53 -12.29
N ALA A 10 -7.20 -3.25 -12.02
CA ALA A 10 -5.87 -2.64 -12.01
C ALA A 10 -4.96 -3.31 -10.96
N LEU A 11 -5.42 -3.42 -9.70
CA LEU A 11 -4.69 -4.10 -8.63
C LEU A 11 -4.35 -5.56 -8.98
N ARG A 12 -5.30 -6.27 -9.61
CA ARG A 12 -5.10 -7.65 -10.05
C ARG A 12 -4.02 -7.75 -11.12
N GLN A 13 -4.04 -6.84 -12.10
CA GLN A 13 -3.06 -6.80 -13.20
C GLN A 13 -1.68 -6.39 -12.69
N GLU A 14 -1.58 -5.49 -11.72
CA GLU A 14 -0.31 -5.09 -11.09
C GLU A 14 0.41 -6.27 -10.42
N ARG A 15 -0.35 -7.23 -9.88
CA ARG A 15 0.16 -8.47 -9.28
C ARG A 15 0.28 -9.65 -10.26
N ASP A 16 -0.06 -9.46 -11.54
CA ASP A 16 -0.02 -10.52 -12.58
C ASP A 16 -0.82 -11.80 -12.25
N ILE A 17 -1.90 -11.70 -11.46
CA ILE A 17 -2.73 -12.86 -11.07
C ILE A 17 -4.02 -12.96 -11.88
N SER A 18 -4.54 -14.19 -12.04
CA SER A 18 -5.82 -14.44 -12.71
C SER A 18 -7.03 -14.11 -11.81
N MET A 19 -8.24 -14.00 -12.37
CA MET A 19 -9.45 -13.79 -11.56
C MET A 19 -9.68 -14.94 -10.58
N ASN A 20 -9.52 -16.17 -11.06
CA ASN A 20 -9.69 -17.38 -10.27
C ASN A 20 -8.66 -17.46 -9.14
N GLU A 21 -7.41 -17.06 -9.42
CA GLU A 21 -6.35 -17.00 -8.41
C GLU A 21 -6.70 -15.98 -7.33
N LEU A 22 -7.17 -14.78 -7.71
CA LEU A 22 -7.60 -13.78 -6.73
C LEU A 22 -8.75 -14.30 -5.86
N GLU A 23 -9.72 -15.01 -6.45
CA GLU A 23 -10.83 -15.64 -5.70
C GLU A 23 -10.31 -16.66 -4.67
N ASP A 24 -9.35 -17.49 -5.07
CA ASP A 24 -8.76 -18.50 -4.19
C ASP A 24 -7.93 -17.86 -3.06
N GLN A 25 -7.20 -16.77 -3.34
CA GLN A 25 -6.38 -16.06 -2.36
C GLN A 25 -7.20 -15.32 -1.29
N ILE A 26 -8.33 -14.71 -1.67
CA ILE A 26 -9.19 -13.94 -0.74
C ILE A 26 -10.35 -14.76 -0.19
N GLY A 27 -10.49 -16.03 -0.58
CA GLY A 27 -11.60 -16.91 -0.19
C GLY A 27 -12.97 -16.46 -0.72
N ALA A 28 -13.02 -15.83 -1.90
CA ALA A 28 -14.27 -15.41 -2.53
C ALA A 28 -14.90 -16.57 -3.33
N SER A 29 -16.23 -16.53 -3.49
CA SER A 29 -16.94 -17.50 -4.34
C SER A 29 -16.48 -17.39 -5.80
N ARG A 30 -16.43 -18.53 -6.50
CA ARG A 30 -16.10 -18.59 -7.93
C ARG A 30 -16.96 -17.63 -8.76
N GLY A 31 -16.34 -16.84 -9.62
CA GLY A 31 -16.98 -15.86 -10.49
C GLY A 31 -17.33 -14.51 -9.84
N SER A 32 -17.04 -14.32 -8.55
CA SER A 32 -17.27 -13.05 -7.85
C SER A 32 -16.39 -11.93 -8.41
N VAL A 33 -15.12 -12.22 -8.69
CA VAL A 33 -14.18 -11.21 -9.20
C VAL A 33 -14.59 -10.73 -10.59
N ASN A 34 -15.00 -11.64 -11.46
CA ASN A 34 -15.56 -11.30 -12.78
C ASN A 34 -16.79 -10.38 -12.67
N LYS A 35 -17.65 -10.63 -11.68
CA LYS A 35 -18.84 -9.80 -11.43
C LYS A 35 -18.46 -8.41 -10.95
N TRP A 36 -17.46 -8.29 -10.07
CA TRP A 36 -16.98 -6.99 -9.57
C TRP A 36 -16.28 -6.18 -10.65
N GLU A 37 -15.41 -6.81 -11.45
CA GLU A 37 -14.74 -6.15 -12.58
C GLU A 37 -15.72 -5.66 -13.66
N LYS A 38 -16.94 -6.22 -13.70
CA LYS A 38 -18.03 -5.78 -14.60
C LYS A 38 -18.95 -4.72 -14.00
N GLY A 39 -18.71 -4.29 -12.76
CA GLY A 39 -19.40 -3.16 -12.14
C GLY A 39 -20.25 -3.49 -10.91
N SER A 40 -20.25 -4.73 -10.41
CA SER A 40 -20.87 -5.01 -9.11
C SER A 40 -19.96 -4.59 -7.96
N VAL A 41 -20.56 -4.25 -6.81
CA VAL A 41 -19.82 -3.88 -5.60
C VAL A 41 -19.55 -5.14 -4.76
N PRO A 42 -18.30 -5.37 -4.31
CA PRO A 42 -18.01 -6.44 -3.36
C PRO A 42 -18.71 -6.22 -2.02
N GLY A 43 -19.14 -7.31 -1.38
CA GLY A 43 -19.69 -7.25 -0.02
C GLY A 43 -18.62 -6.86 1.00
N GLY A 44 -19.04 -6.50 2.22
CA GLY A 44 -18.13 -6.03 3.27
C GLY A 44 -16.95 -6.98 3.54
N ASN A 45 -17.21 -8.28 3.71
CA ASN A 45 -16.16 -9.27 3.97
C ASN A 45 -15.15 -9.36 2.81
N SER A 46 -15.63 -9.36 1.57
CA SER A 46 -14.77 -9.38 0.38
C SER A 46 -13.97 -8.10 0.23
N LEU A 47 -14.57 -6.95 0.56
CA LEU A 47 -13.89 -5.66 0.51
C LEU A 47 -12.74 -5.60 1.53
N VAL A 48 -12.96 -6.10 2.75
CA VAL A 48 -11.91 -6.24 3.77
C VAL A 48 -10.81 -7.18 3.27
N ALA A 49 -11.17 -8.35 2.74
CA ALA A 49 -10.18 -9.30 2.22
C ALA A 49 -9.35 -8.71 1.07
N LEU A 50 -9.98 -7.96 0.14
CA LEU A 50 -9.28 -7.23 -0.92
C LEU A 50 -8.31 -6.20 -0.34
N SER A 51 -8.74 -5.42 0.66
CA SER A 51 -7.88 -4.41 1.30
C SER A 51 -6.65 -5.03 1.96
N THR A 52 -6.82 -6.14 2.68
CA THR A 52 -5.73 -6.87 3.33
C THR A 52 -4.79 -7.51 2.32
N PHE A 53 -5.32 -8.11 1.26
CA PHE A 53 -4.51 -8.80 0.24
C PHE A 53 -3.65 -7.82 -0.57
N PHE A 54 -4.23 -6.69 -0.99
CA PHE A 54 -3.53 -5.70 -1.81
C PHE A 54 -2.75 -4.67 -1.00
N GLY A 55 -2.99 -4.55 0.31
CA GLY A 55 -2.35 -3.56 1.17
C GLY A 55 -2.85 -2.12 0.94
N VAL A 56 -4.09 -1.98 0.48
CA VAL A 56 -4.74 -0.69 0.19
C VAL A 56 -5.92 -0.47 1.15
N SER A 57 -6.35 0.77 1.35
CA SER A 57 -7.54 1.02 2.17
C SER A 57 -8.82 0.61 1.44
N THR A 58 -9.84 0.18 2.18
CA THR A 58 -11.18 -0.05 1.63
C THR A 58 -11.76 1.22 1.00
N ASP A 59 -11.44 2.38 1.58
CA ASP A 59 -11.84 3.69 1.06
C ASP A 59 -11.26 3.95 -0.33
N TRP A 60 -9.99 3.61 -0.56
CA TRP A 60 -9.38 3.71 -1.88
C TRP A 60 -10.08 2.80 -2.90
N ILE A 61 -10.42 1.57 -2.52
CA ILE A 61 -11.16 0.64 -3.40
C ILE A 61 -12.56 1.18 -3.74
N LEU A 62 -13.21 1.93 -2.84
CA LEU A 62 -14.56 2.46 -3.02
C LEU A 62 -14.60 3.84 -3.69
N LYS A 63 -13.76 4.79 -3.26
CA LYS A 63 -13.72 6.19 -3.71
C LYS A 63 -12.64 6.50 -4.75
N GLY A 64 -11.48 5.84 -4.67
CA GLY A 64 -10.43 5.95 -5.69
C GLY A 64 -9.60 7.21 -5.54
N GLN A 65 -9.73 7.87 -4.38
CA GLN A 65 -8.87 8.94 -3.97
C GLN A 65 -7.75 8.34 -3.11
N GLU A 66 -6.52 8.70 -3.46
CA GLU A 66 -5.34 8.35 -2.70
C GLU A 66 -5.32 9.22 -1.44
N ASP A 67 -5.83 8.68 -0.33
CA ASP A 67 -5.40 9.17 0.97
C ASP A 67 -3.93 8.76 1.10
N LEU A 68 -3.02 9.67 0.73
CA LEU A 68 -1.56 9.56 0.83
C LEU A 68 -1.04 9.41 2.27
N THR A 69 -1.89 8.97 3.21
CA THR A 69 -1.66 9.00 4.65
C THR A 69 -1.08 7.70 5.22
N LEU A 70 -0.89 6.64 4.42
CA LEU A 70 -0.53 5.31 4.92
C LEU A 70 0.78 4.75 4.34
N ALA A 71 1.85 5.55 4.39
CA ALA A 71 3.23 5.06 4.32
C ALA A 71 3.87 4.92 5.73
N VAL A 72 3.10 4.44 6.72
CA VAL A 72 3.64 3.99 8.01
C VAL A 72 3.31 2.52 8.16
N GLY A 73 4.34 1.68 8.07
CA GLY A 73 4.25 0.22 8.15
C GLY A 73 3.55 -0.24 9.44
N THR A 74 2.24 -0.49 9.33
CA THR A 74 1.43 -1.01 10.43
C THR A 74 1.22 -2.48 10.18
N ASP A 75 1.97 -3.29 10.92
CA ASP A 75 1.81 -4.73 11.05
C ASP A 75 0.35 -5.07 11.46
N PRO A 76 -0.37 -5.94 10.73
CA PRO A 76 -1.74 -6.33 11.07
C PRO A 76 -1.87 -7.03 12.42
N ALA A 77 -0.77 -7.44 13.07
CA ALA A 77 -0.77 -7.97 14.42
C ALA A 77 -0.97 -6.91 15.53
N SER A 78 -0.89 -5.61 15.19
CA SER A 78 -1.12 -4.51 16.15
C SER A 78 -2.61 -4.29 16.51
N PHE A 79 -3.53 -4.98 15.83
CA PHE A 79 -4.98 -4.78 15.98
C PHE A 79 -5.60 -5.53 17.19
N LEU A 80 -4.88 -6.42 17.89
CA LEU A 80 -5.37 -7.10 19.09
C LEU A 80 -5.22 -6.26 20.39
N VAL A 81 -5.38 -4.94 20.33
CA VAL A 81 -5.57 -4.10 21.53
C VAL A 81 -6.67 -3.08 21.28
N ARG A 82 -7.94 -3.53 21.29
CA ARG A 82 -9.05 -2.63 21.65
C ARG A 82 -10.31 -3.40 22.00
N GLU A 83 -10.49 -3.73 23.28
CA GLU A 83 -11.83 -3.60 23.86
C GLU A 83 -11.92 -2.26 24.60
N ARG A 84 -12.94 -1.50 24.21
CA ARG A 84 -13.70 -0.48 24.94
C ARG A 84 -12.91 0.63 25.66
N GLU A 85 -12.99 1.83 25.11
CA GLU A 85 -13.87 2.88 25.67
C GLU A 85 -13.62 4.19 24.92
N SER A 86 -14.71 4.70 24.35
CA SER A 86 -14.83 6.02 23.78
C SER A 86 -14.77 7.05 24.90
N THR A 87 -13.66 7.78 25.01
CA THR A 87 -13.58 9.20 25.33
C THR A 87 -12.11 9.59 25.28
N THR A 88 -11.77 10.52 24.39
CA THR A 88 -10.60 11.41 24.45
C THR A 88 -9.31 10.80 25.01
N HIS A 89 -8.45 10.23 24.14
CA HIS A 89 -7.06 9.99 24.51
C HIS A 89 -6.13 10.96 23.76
N PRO A 90 -5.58 12.00 24.42
CA PRO A 90 -4.31 12.57 24.00
C PRO A 90 -3.28 11.45 24.02
N ALA A 91 -2.61 11.24 22.89
CA ALA A 91 -1.63 10.18 22.72
C ALA A 91 -0.56 10.30 23.81
N VAL A 92 -0.54 9.28 24.67
CA VAL A 92 0.43 9.05 25.71
C VAL A 92 1.77 8.75 25.02
N TYR A 93 2.55 9.79 24.73
CA TYR A 93 4.00 9.65 24.69
C TYR A 93 4.45 9.50 26.14
N SER A 94 5.20 8.45 26.49
CA SER A 94 5.89 8.46 27.77
C SER A 94 6.79 9.70 27.80
N ALA A 95 6.98 10.31 28.97
CA ALA A 95 7.85 11.49 29.08
C ALA A 95 9.26 11.22 28.51
N GLU A 96 9.69 9.96 28.55
CA GLU A 96 10.96 9.50 27.97
C GLU A 96 10.96 9.49 26.44
N SER A 97 9.87 9.09 25.77
CA SER A 97 9.81 9.05 24.31
C SER A 97 9.66 10.44 23.69
N ALA A 98 8.99 11.38 24.38
CA ALA A 98 8.91 12.77 23.93
C ALA A 98 10.27 13.48 24.07
N ALA A 99 10.99 13.21 25.15
CA ALA A 99 12.34 13.72 25.37
C ALA A 99 13.34 13.17 24.34
N LEU A 100 13.25 11.87 24.00
CA LEU A 100 14.07 11.26 22.97
C LEU A 100 13.81 11.87 21.59
N ALA A 101 12.54 12.04 21.20
CA ALA A 101 12.16 12.66 19.94
C ALA A 101 12.66 14.11 19.83
N ALA A 102 12.52 14.90 20.89
CA ALA A 102 13.07 16.24 20.97
C ALA A 102 14.61 16.25 20.87
N SER A 103 15.29 15.32 21.57
CA SER A 103 16.75 15.18 21.53
C SER A 103 17.26 14.82 20.12
N LEU A 104 16.58 13.89 19.44
CA LEU A 104 16.91 13.49 18.07
C LEU A 104 16.65 14.63 17.08
N ALA A 105 15.56 15.37 17.23
CA ALA A 105 15.26 16.54 16.39
C ALA A 105 16.33 17.64 16.55
N SER A 106 16.76 17.94 17.79
CA SER A 106 17.86 18.88 18.03
C SER A 106 19.19 18.39 17.46
N LYS A 107 19.51 17.09 17.58
CA LYS A 107 20.71 16.50 16.99
C LYS A 107 20.67 16.50 15.46
N ALA A 108 19.50 16.27 14.87
CA ALA A 108 19.30 16.33 13.41
C ALA A 108 19.48 17.76 12.90
N SER A 109 18.99 18.76 13.63
CA SER A 109 19.20 20.19 13.30
C SER A 109 20.65 20.64 13.45
N ALA A 110 21.47 19.91 14.22
CA ALA A 110 22.89 20.20 14.43
C ALA A 110 23.81 19.52 13.39
N LEU A 111 23.26 18.77 12.43
CA LEU A 111 24.08 18.20 11.36
C LEU A 111 24.63 19.32 10.46
N PRO A 112 25.93 19.29 10.12
CA PRO A 112 26.50 20.29 9.23
C PRO A 112 25.85 20.19 7.84
N PRO A 113 25.62 21.32 7.15
CA PRO A 113 24.86 21.36 5.91
C PRO A 113 25.44 20.43 4.83
N LYS A 114 26.77 20.33 4.75
CA LYS A 114 27.47 19.40 3.84
C LYS A 114 27.09 17.93 4.05
N LYS A 115 26.83 17.51 5.30
CA LYS A 115 26.44 16.12 5.61
C LYS A 115 24.98 15.87 5.27
N VAL A 116 24.13 16.88 5.40
CA VAL A 116 22.73 16.85 4.98
C VAL A 116 22.64 16.78 3.45
N GLU A 117 23.41 17.60 2.72
CA GLU A 117 23.49 17.55 1.25
C GLU A 117 23.94 16.17 0.75
N LEU A 118 24.90 15.54 1.42
CA LEU A 118 25.38 14.19 1.08
C LEU A 118 24.28 13.13 1.24
N LEU A 119 23.46 13.22 2.29
CA LEU A 119 22.31 12.33 2.50
C LEU A 119 21.25 12.52 1.41
N HIS A 120 20.94 13.76 1.04
CA HIS A 120 20.01 14.04 -0.05
C HIS A 120 20.54 13.50 -1.39
N GLY A 121 21.83 13.69 -1.69
CA GLY A 121 22.44 13.16 -2.91
C GLY A 121 22.41 11.64 -3.00
N ILE A 122 22.61 10.94 -1.87
CA ILE A 122 22.46 9.47 -1.82
C ILE A 122 21.00 9.07 -2.07
N ALA A 123 20.03 9.76 -1.47
CA ALA A 123 18.61 9.48 -1.68
C ALA A 123 18.19 9.68 -3.15
N ASP A 124 18.67 10.74 -3.79
CA ASP A 124 18.39 11.03 -5.20
C ASP A 124 18.99 9.98 -6.14
N GLU A 125 20.21 9.50 -5.87
CA GLU A 125 20.84 8.43 -6.66
C GLU A 125 20.10 7.09 -6.52
N LEU A 126 19.67 6.75 -5.31
CA LEU A 126 18.86 5.55 -5.08
C LEU A 126 17.51 5.62 -5.80
N LEU A 127 16.88 6.81 -5.82
CA LEU A 127 15.64 7.04 -6.58
C LEU A 127 15.86 6.90 -8.10
N LYS A 128 16.96 7.43 -8.63
CA LYS A 128 17.30 7.26 -10.06
C LYS A 128 17.51 5.80 -10.42
N LEU A 129 18.22 5.03 -9.59
CA LEU A 129 18.44 3.61 -9.83
C LEU A 129 17.11 2.85 -9.90
N HIS A 130 16.18 3.12 -8.97
CA HIS A 130 14.86 2.50 -8.98
C HIS A 130 14.04 2.89 -10.23
N LEU A 131 14.10 4.16 -10.64
CA LEU A 131 13.46 4.63 -11.88
C LEU A 131 14.05 3.96 -13.13
N LEU A 132 15.35 3.66 -13.15
CA LEU A 132 15.98 2.95 -14.27
C LEU A 132 15.62 1.46 -14.28
N GLU A 133 15.52 0.80 -13.13
CA GLU A 133 15.09 -0.59 -13.01
C GLU A 133 13.64 -0.81 -13.49
N THR A 134 12.77 0.17 -13.23
CA THR A 134 11.35 0.11 -13.65
C THR A 134 11.16 0.35 -15.15
N GLN A 135 12.04 1.12 -15.80
CA GLN A 135 11.99 1.40 -17.25
C GLN A 135 12.72 0.34 -18.11
N SER A 136 13.56 -0.51 -17.52
CA SER A 136 14.42 -1.45 -18.25
C SER A 136 13.83 -2.87 -18.40
N LYS A 137 12.59 -3.17 -17.97
CA LYS A 137 11.96 -4.48 -18.26
C LYS A 137 11.56 -4.55 -19.75
N PRO A 138 12.24 -5.33 -20.61
CA PRO A 138 11.80 -5.50 -21.99
C PRO A 138 10.60 -6.45 -22.02
N ALA A 139 9.60 -6.09 -22.83
CA ALA A 139 8.49 -6.95 -23.20
C ALA A 139 9.02 -8.30 -23.72
N ARG A 140 9.02 -9.33 -22.86
CA ARG A 140 9.46 -10.67 -23.24
C ARG A 140 8.42 -11.26 -24.16
N GLY A 141 8.85 -11.55 -25.39
CA GLY A 141 8.01 -11.75 -26.55
C GLY A 141 7.03 -12.91 -26.47
N LYS A 142 5.85 -12.69 -27.05
CA LYS A 142 5.03 -13.78 -27.58
C LYS A 142 5.61 -14.22 -28.92
N LYS A 143 6.51 -15.20 -28.88
CA LYS A 143 6.77 -16.11 -30.01
C LYS A 143 6.28 -17.50 -29.61
N LYS A 144 5.15 -17.89 -30.18
CA LYS A 144 4.70 -19.28 -30.43
C LYS A 144 3.99 -19.18 -31.77
N GLU A 145 4.69 -19.27 -32.89
CA GLU A 145 5.20 -20.50 -33.53
C GLU A 145 4.12 -21.58 -33.69
N LYS A 146 3.80 -21.77 -34.98
CA LYS A 146 2.99 -22.75 -35.70
C LYS A 146 2.72 -24.10 -35.02
N ALA A 147 1.47 -24.53 -35.09
CA ALA A 147 1.03 -25.75 -35.79
C ALA A 147 -0.46 -25.60 -36.13
#